data_AF-A0A7W9QQ09-F1
#
_entry.id   AF-A0A7W9QQ09-F1
#
_cell.length_a   1.000
_cell.length_b   1.000
_cell.length_c   1.000
_cell.angle_alpha   90.00
_cell.angle_beta   90.00
_cell.angle_gamma   90.00
#
_symmetry.space_group_name_H-M   'P 1'
#
loop_
_entity.id
_entity.type
_entity.pdbx_description
1 polymer ?
#
loop_
_entity_poly.entity_id
_entity_poly.type
_entity_poly.pdbx_seq_one_letter_code
_entity_poly.pdbx_strand_id
1 'polypeptide(L)'
;MTATLSPRRLLPLLLSPLLFAAAAFANDSSIGDANGSIELIRQPDIRMSKEDLFISEDRVQVDYVFTNTSTRDLLVPIAFPMPPMYFGMADHSTLTDFKLWVDGKPVRTERRLVAKLDASDISRAWAASGWTPDDLAAYVESGTLPAGRKPLPARWLDADGQPRFTLSEYFVWQQRFPAGDAVAIRHSYVPSVATGVPMPVSDLIGEYAKSTCLDAAMQQRMRRRAGADGLAWGNLRYVLRTGANWKGPIQDFHLTLKKRAPGDLLSLCFDGELQRTDALTFEFRQRDFVPERDLDILFLR
;
A
#
# COMPACT_ATOMS: atom_id res chain seq x y z
N MET A 1 21.21 -2.96 92.03
CA MET A 1 19.87 -3.51 91.73
C MET A 1 19.48 -3.06 90.34
N THR A 2 19.45 -4.02 89.42
CA THR A 2 19.13 -3.91 88.00
C THR A 2 17.62 -3.82 87.79
N ALA A 3 17.15 -2.88 86.96
CA ALA A 3 15.80 -2.91 86.39
C ALA A 3 15.91 -2.79 84.87
N THR A 4 15.44 -3.83 84.18
CA THR A 4 15.46 -4.04 82.73
C THR A 4 14.28 -3.36 82.05
N LEU A 5 14.54 -2.64 80.96
CA LEU A 5 13.51 -2.07 80.07
C LEU A 5 13.44 -2.90 78.78
N SER A 6 12.23 -3.39 78.46
CA SER A 6 11.90 -4.18 77.27
C SER A 6 11.45 -3.27 76.12
N PRO A 7 11.88 -3.46 74.86
CA PRO A 7 11.45 -2.64 73.75
C PRO A 7 10.14 -3.17 73.13
N ARG A 8 9.12 -2.31 73.07
CA ARG A 8 7.90 -2.53 72.27
C ARG A 8 8.25 -2.44 70.78
N ARG A 9 8.00 -3.53 70.04
CA ARG A 9 8.11 -3.56 68.57
C ARG A 9 6.93 -2.81 67.94
N LEU A 10 7.22 -1.75 67.20
CA LEU A 10 6.27 -1.08 66.31
C LEU A 10 6.19 -1.89 65.00
N LEU A 11 4.98 -2.32 64.64
CA LEU A 11 4.69 -3.02 63.38
C LEU A 11 4.43 -1.97 62.29
N PRO A 12 5.14 -1.96 61.14
CA PRO A 12 4.87 -1.00 60.08
C PRO A 12 3.65 -1.45 59.26
N LEU A 13 2.67 -0.55 59.12
CA LEU A 13 1.52 -0.71 58.24
C LEU A 13 1.99 -0.48 56.79
N LEU A 14 2.13 -1.56 56.02
CA LEU A 14 2.42 -1.52 54.58
C LEU A 14 1.16 -1.05 53.83
N LEU A 15 1.14 0.22 53.41
CA LEU A 15 0.21 0.68 52.37
C LEU A 15 0.69 0.12 51.02
N SER A 16 0.00 -0.89 50.50
CA SER A 16 0.17 -1.33 49.11
C SER A 16 -0.39 -0.28 48.15
N PRO A 17 0.39 0.28 47.23
CA PRO A 17 -0.16 1.07 46.13
C PRO A 17 -0.88 0.12 45.16
N LEU A 18 -2.19 0.30 44.97
CA LEU A 18 -2.90 -0.28 43.84
C LEU A 18 -2.34 0.34 42.55
N LEU A 19 -1.49 -0.40 41.86
CA LEU A 19 -1.14 -0.16 40.47
C LEU A 19 -2.40 -0.42 39.62
N PHE A 20 -3.11 0.65 39.26
CA PHE A 20 -4.01 0.61 38.11
C PHE A 20 -3.13 0.45 36.86
N ALA A 21 -2.93 -0.80 36.43
CA ALA A 21 -2.47 -1.08 35.08
C ALA A 21 -3.57 -0.64 34.13
N ALA A 22 -3.45 0.57 33.57
CA ALA A 22 -4.15 0.90 32.35
C ALA A 22 -3.72 -0.16 31.32
N ALA A 23 -4.67 -0.94 30.82
CA ALA A 23 -4.43 -1.79 29.67
C ALA A 23 -4.05 -0.85 28.52
N ALA A 24 -2.75 -0.73 28.24
CA ALA A 24 -2.29 -0.20 26.98
C ALA A 24 -2.71 -1.22 25.93
N PHE A 25 -3.84 -0.94 25.25
CA PHE A 25 -4.16 -1.62 24.01
C PHE A 25 -3.11 -1.18 23.00
N ALA A 26 -2.10 -2.03 22.79
CA ALA A 26 -1.27 -1.93 21.61
C ALA A 26 -2.18 -2.24 20.43
N ASN A 27 -2.52 -1.23 19.64
CA ASN A 27 -3.21 -1.43 18.38
C ASN A 27 -2.15 -1.92 17.38
N ASP A 28 -1.92 -3.22 17.37
CA ASP A 28 -1.03 -3.90 16.42
C ASP A 28 -1.73 -3.94 15.05
N SER A 29 -1.79 -2.78 14.38
CA SER A 29 -2.32 -2.60 13.03
C SER A 29 -1.24 -2.01 12.15
N SER A 30 -1.05 -2.64 10.98
CA SER A 30 -0.16 -2.19 9.93
C SER A 30 -0.94 -1.34 8.93
N ILE A 31 -0.35 -0.23 8.50
CA ILE A 31 -0.91 0.61 7.45
C ILE A 31 -0.44 0.06 6.10
N GLY A 32 -1.40 -0.21 5.22
CA GLY A 32 -1.16 -0.65 3.85
C GLY A 32 -0.99 0.52 2.89
N ASP A 33 -0.14 0.32 1.91
CA ASP A 33 0.16 1.23 0.83
C ASP A 33 -0.82 1.12 -0.33
N ALA A 34 -0.84 2.19 -1.14
CA ALA A 34 -1.50 2.14 -2.44
C ALA A 34 -0.71 1.25 -3.41
N ASN A 35 -1.28 0.10 -3.75
CA ASN A 35 -0.78 -0.76 -4.81
C ASN A 35 -0.94 -0.05 -6.16
N GLY A 36 -0.02 -0.28 -7.10
CA GLY A 36 0.07 0.48 -8.34
C GLY A 36 -0.09 -0.33 -9.61
N SER A 37 -0.19 0.39 -10.72
CA SER A 37 -0.10 -0.12 -12.08
C SER A 37 1.15 0.41 -12.78
N ILE A 38 1.36 0.05 -14.03
CA ILE A 38 2.46 0.61 -14.84
C ILE A 38 2.14 2.08 -15.16
N GLU A 39 3.10 2.97 -14.86
CA GLU A 39 2.99 4.38 -15.19
C GLU A 39 3.92 4.77 -16.34
N LEU A 40 3.45 5.74 -17.12
CA LEU A 40 4.21 6.35 -18.19
C LEU A 40 4.01 7.85 -18.21
N ILE A 41 5.09 8.54 -18.57
CA ILE A 41 5.02 9.93 -19.01
C ILE A 41 4.26 9.90 -20.34
N ARG A 42 2.95 10.16 -20.28
CA ARG A 42 1.95 10.30 -21.35
C ARG A 42 2.45 9.92 -22.76
N GLN A 43 1.95 8.79 -23.28
CA GLN A 43 2.32 8.30 -24.62
C GLN A 43 1.12 8.42 -25.59
N PRO A 44 1.05 9.47 -26.43
CA PRO A 44 -0.09 9.69 -27.32
C PRO A 44 -0.22 8.65 -28.44
N ASP A 45 0.85 7.90 -28.69
CA ASP A 45 0.92 6.89 -29.75
C ASP A 45 0.66 5.46 -29.24
N ILE A 46 0.66 5.24 -27.92
CA ILE A 46 0.43 3.92 -27.34
C ILE A 46 -0.95 3.88 -26.68
N ARG A 47 -1.78 2.94 -27.15
CA ARG A 47 -3.11 2.66 -26.61
C ARG A 47 -3.05 1.42 -25.72
N MET A 48 -3.78 1.44 -24.61
CA MET A 48 -4.07 0.24 -23.84
C MET A 48 -5.26 -0.49 -24.45
N SER A 49 -4.99 -1.58 -25.15
CA SER A 49 -5.99 -2.40 -25.83
C SER A 49 -6.64 -3.41 -24.87
N LYS A 50 -5.92 -3.86 -23.84
CA LYS A 50 -6.45 -4.73 -22.79
C LYS A 50 -5.81 -4.42 -21.45
N GLU A 51 -6.60 -4.50 -20.38
CA GLU A 51 -6.15 -4.65 -19.00
C GLU A 51 -6.99 -5.73 -18.32
N ASP A 52 -6.33 -6.78 -17.83
CA ASP A 52 -6.93 -7.87 -17.07
C ASP A 52 -6.28 -7.90 -15.69
N LEU A 53 -6.99 -7.28 -14.76
CA LEU A 53 -6.55 -6.97 -13.41
C LEU A 53 -7.12 -8.00 -12.44
N PHE A 54 -6.23 -8.80 -11.85
CA PHE A 54 -6.54 -9.72 -10.77
C PHE A 54 -6.05 -9.14 -9.44
N ILE A 55 -6.93 -9.11 -8.45
CA ILE A 55 -6.62 -8.66 -7.08
C ILE A 55 -7.11 -9.71 -6.07
N SER A 56 -6.19 -10.16 -5.22
CA SER A 56 -6.47 -10.79 -3.92
C SER A 56 -5.51 -10.24 -2.87
N GLU A 57 -5.72 -10.59 -1.61
CA GLU A 57 -4.82 -10.19 -0.51
C GLU A 57 -3.43 -10.84 -0.59
N ASP A 58 -3.26 -11.86 -1.43
CA ASP A 58 -2.00 -12.60 -1.58
C ASP A 58 -1.28 -12.28 -2.89
N ARG A 59 -2.00 -11.74 -3.89
CA ARG A 59 -1.44 -11.47 -5.19
C ARG A 59 -2.23 -10.40 -5.95
N VAL A 60 -1.50 -9.46 -6.51
CA VAL A 60 -1.96 -8.67 -7.65
C VAL A 60 -1.25 -9.18 -8.90
N GLN A 61 -2.00 -9.31 -9.99
CA GLN A 61 -1.47 -9.61 -11.31
C GLN A 61 -2.23 -8.77 -12.32
N VAL A 62 -1.49 -8.21 -13.28
CA VAL A 62 -2.11 -7.46 -14.36
C VAL A 62 -1.50 -7.88 -15.68
N ASP A 63 -2.37 -8.26 -16.60
CA ASP A 63 -2.03 -8.62 -17.97
C ASP A 63 -2.52 -7.50 -18.90
N TYR A 64 -1.57 -6.73 -19.45
CA TYR A 64 -1.83 -5.66 -20.39
C TYR A 64 -1.57 -6.11 -21.83
N VAL A 65 -2.32 -5.53 -22.76
CA VAL A 65 -1.94 -5.46 -24.17
C VAL A 65 -1.87 -4.00 -24.58
N PHE A 66 -0.70 -3.55 -25.00
CA PHE A 66 -0.47 -2.20 -25.50
C PHE A 66 -0.26 -2.23 -27.00
N THR A 67 -0.86 -1.30 -27.74
CA THR A 67 -0.69 -1.21 -29.20
C THR A 67 -0.04 0.11 -29.57
N ASN A 68 1.05 0.06 -30.35
CA ASN A 68 1.63 1.24 -30.96
C ASN A 68 0.82 1.61 -32.20
N THR A 69 0.19 2.76 -32.16
CA THR A 69 -0.69 3.28 -33.23
C THR A 69 0.05 4.15 -34.24
N SER A 70 1.37 4.32 -34.10
CA SER A 70 2.21 5.07 -35.04
C SER A 70 2.80 4.17 -36.13
N THR A 71 3.35 4.79 -37.17
CA THR A 71 4.02 4.10 -38.29
C THR A 71 5.52 3.86 -38.06
N ARG A 72 6.02 4.09 -36.84
CA ARG A 72 7.43 3.92 -36.49
C ARG A 72 7.56 3.13 -35.20
N ASP A 73 8.70 2.48 -35.06
CA ASP A 73 9.07 1.85 -33.80
C ASP A 73 9.25 2.92 -32.72
N LEU A 74 8.76 2.60 -31.52
CA LEU A 74 8.95 3.43 -30.34
C LEU A 74 9.82 2.68 -29.33
N LEU A 75 10.75 3.39 -28.71
CA LEU A 75 11.49 2.92 -27.55
C LEU A 75 11.15 3.85 -26.39
N VAL A 76 10.48 3.31 -25.37
CA VAL A 76 9.85 4.11 -24.32
C VAL A 76 10.35 3.65 -22.94
N PRO A 77 10.80 4.57 -22.07
CA PRO A 77 11.07 4.26 -20.69
C PRO A 77 9.75 4.03 -19.94
N ILE A 78 9.58 2.84 -19.37
CA ILE A 78 8.43 2.48 -18.55
C ILE A 78 8.87 2.39 -17.09
N ALA A 79 7.97 2.77 -16.17
CA ALA A 79 8.19 2.60 -14.75
C ALA A 79 6.99 1.95 -14.05
N PHE A 80 7.28 1.15 -13.04
CA PHE A 80 6.31 0.76 -12.01
C PHE A 80 6.68 1.50 -10.72
N PRO A 81 5.84 2.41 -10.21
CA PRO A 81 6.08 3.10 -8.95
C PRO A 81 5.84 2.16 -7.78
N MET A 82 6.81 2.11 -6.86
CA MET A 82 6.61 1.57 -5.53
C MET A 82 6.00 2.63 -4.62
N PRO A 83 5.24 2.23 -3.61
CA PRO A 83 4.82 3.12 -2.54
C PRO A 83 5.99 3.88 -1.91
N PRO A 84 5.72 5.04 -1.28
CA PRO A 84 6.70 5.72 -0.45
C PRO A 84 7.25 4.80 0.65
N MET A 85 8.53 4.93 0.93
CA MET A 85 9.16 4.36 2.11
C MET A 85 8.75 5.18 3.33
N TYR A 86 8.47 4.47 4.43
CA TYR A 86 8.22 5.07 5.73
C TYR A 86 9.40 4.80 6.65
N PHE A 87 9.73 5.77 7.48
CA PHE A 87 10.83 5.72 8.43
C PHE A 87 10.26 5.98 9.83
N GLY A 88 10.63 5.18 10.82
CA GLY A 88 10.16 5.29 12.21
C GLY A 88 9.40 4.06 12.70
N MET A 89 8.67 4.21 13.81
CA MET A 89 8.03 3.10 14.55
C MET A 89 6.71 2.59 13.97
N ALA A 90 6.21 3.15 12.86
CA ALA A 90 4.97 2.70 12.27
C ALA A 90 5.18 1.39 11.50
N ASP A 91 4.38 0.36 11.78
CA ASP A 91 4.38 -0.88 11.02
C ASP A 91 3.67 -0.64 9.67
N HIS A 92 4.38 -0.93 8.58
CA HIS A 92 3.93 -0.72 7.21
C HIS A 92 4.13 -1.98 6.38
N SER A 93 3.03 -2.50 5.85
CA SER A 93 3.08 -3.54 4.83
C SER A 93 3.53 -2.89 3.52
N THR A 94 4.60 -3.38 2.91
CA THR A 94 5.03 -2.92 1.58
C THR A 94 4.79 -4.02 0.55
N LEU A 95 4.59 -3.64 -0.70
CA LEU A 95 4.45 -4.62 -1.77
C LEU A 95 5.81 -5.31 -2.04
N THR A 96 5.78 -6.61 -2.32
CA THR A 96 7.00 -7.42 -2.50
C THR A 96 6.89 -8.37 -3.69
N ASP A 97 8.01 -9.03 -4.03
CA ASP A 97 8.06 -10.06 -5.09
C ASP A 97 7.57 -9.57 -6.46
N PHE A 98 7.91 -8.32 -6.82
CA PHE A 98 7.58 -7.77 -8.14
C PHE A 98 8.26 -8.54 -9.26
N LYS A 99 7.46 -9.03 -10.21
CA LYS A 99 7.88 -9.77 -11.39
C LYS A 99 7.28 -9.15 -12.64
N LEU A 100 8.05 -9.13 -13.72
CA LEU A 100 7.67 -8.52 -14.98
C LEU A 100 7.96 -9.49 -16.14
N TRP A 101 7.02 -9.56 -17.09
CA TRP A 101 7.18 -10.27 -18.35
C TRP A 101 6.74 -9.38 -19.51
N VAL A 102 7.43 -9.54 -20.64
CA VAL A 102 7.09 -8.92 -21.92
C VAL A 102 7.04 -10.04 -22.96
N ASP A 103 5.91 -10.17 -23.65
CA ASP A 103 5.62 -11.24 -24.61
C ASP A 103 5.98 -12.63 -24.06
N GLY A 104 5.58 -12.86 -22.81
CA GLY A 104 5.81 -14.12 -22.08
C GLY A 104 7.23 -14.32 -21.55
N LYS A 105 8.19 -13.44 -21.84
CA LYS A 105 9.58 -13.55 -21.40
C LYS A 105 9.86 -12.69 -20.16
N PRO A 106 10.51 -13.22 -19.11
CA PRO A 106 10.88 -12.42 -17.95
C PRO A 106 11.79 -11.24 -18.34
N VAL A 107 11.51 -10.06 -17.79
CA VAL A 107 12.32 -8.84 -18.00
C VAL A 107 12.93 -8.42 -16.68
N ARG A 108 14.23 -8.10 -16.69
CA ARG A 108 14.91 -7.48 -15.55
C ARG A 108 14.61 -5.98 -15.56
N THR A 109 14.34 -5.45 -14.38
CA THR A 109 14.16 -4.01 -14.16
C THR A 109 15.36 -3.42 -13.45
N GLU A 110 15.56 -2.12 -13.63
CA GLU A 110 16.47 -1.32 -12.83
C GLU A 110 15.67 -0.65 -11.70
N ARG A 111 16.28 -0.50 -10.51
CA ARG A 111 15.68 0.25 -9.41
C ARG A 111 16.18 1.69 -9.48
N ARG A 112 15.25 2.64 -9.49
CA ARG A 112 15.54 4.06 -9.38
C ARG A 112 14.87 4.63 -8.15
N LEU A 113 15.67 5.20 -7.26
CA LEU A 113 15.17 5.93 -6.11
C LEU A 113 14.80 7.36 -6.53
N VAL A 114 13.60 7.78 -6.16
CA VAL A 114 13.08 9.14 -6.37
C VAL A 114 12.83 9.77 -5.02
N ALA A 115 13.35 10.98 -4.83
CA ALA A 115 13.15 11.77 -3.63
C ALA A 115 12.30 13.01 -3.96
N LYS A 116 11.19 13.19 -3.27
CA LYS A 116 10.29 14.33 -3.46
C LYS A 116 10.09 15.11 -2.17
N LEU A 117 10.50 16.37 -2.18
CA LEU A 117 10.20 17.32 -1.11
C LEU A 117 9.01 18.16 -1.55
N ASP A 118 7.89 17.99 -0.86
CA ASP A 118 6.59 18.50 -1.32
C ASP A 118 6.33 18.05 -2.79
N ALA A 119 6.13 18.98 -3.72
CA ALA A 119 5.98 18.68 -5.15
C ALA A 119 7.32 18.63 -5.93
N SER A 120 8.45 18.98 -5.30
CA SER A 120 9.73 19.16 -5.98
C SER A 120 10.56 17.87 -5.99
N ASP A 121 11.04 17.46 -7.17
CA ASP A 121 12.01 16.38 -7.30
C ASP A 121 13.39 16.84 -6.81
N ILE A 122 13.86 16.23 -5.72
CA ILE A 122 15.17 16.47 -5.11
C ILE A 122 16.12 15.27 -5.29
N SER A 123 15.80 14.31 -6.15
CA SER A 123 16.53 13.03 -6.30
C SER A 123 18.02 13.20 -6.56
N ARG A 124 18.41 14.19 -7.39
CA ARG A 124 19.82 14.49 -7.65
C ARG A 124 20.54 15.00 -6.40
N ALA A 125 19.89 15.88 -5.64
CA ALA A 125 20.45 16.42 -4.42
C ALA A 125 20.54 15.32 -3.34
N TRP A 126 19.53 14.45 -3.25
CA TRP A 126 19.54 13.29 -2.37
C TRP A 126 20.72 12.37 -2.68
N ALA A 127 20.89 11.97 -3.95
CA ALA A 127 22.03 11.15 -4.37
C ALA A 127 23.38 11.83 -4.06
N ALA A 128 23.49 13.15 -4.25
CA ALA A 128 24.70 13.91 -3.94
C ALA A 128 24.97 14.06 -2.44
N SER A 129 23.98 13.88 -1.57
CA SER A 129 24.17 13.87 -0.11
C SER A 129 24.98 12.65 0.36
N GLY A 130 24.96 11.57 -0.44
CA GLY A 130 25.56 10.28 -0.11
C GLY A 130 24.70 9.41 0.81
N TRP A 131 23.65 9.94 1.42
CA TRP A 131 22.77 9.17 2.32
C TRP A 131 22.07 8.04 1.58
N THR A 132 21.93 6.90 2.26
CA THR A 132 21.08 5.78 1.82
C THR A 132 19.73 5.80 2.56
N PRO A 133 18.71 5.05 2.09
CA PRO A 133 17.51 4.82 2.89
C PRO A 133 17.80 4.25 4.28
N ASP A 134 18.78 3.34 4.41
CA ASP A 134 19.18 2.78 5.70
C ASP A 134 19.81 3.83 6.64
N ASP A 135 20.62 4.74 6.10
CA ASP A 135 21.18 5.88 6.85
C ASP A 135 20.04 6.77 7.39
N LEU A 136 19.01 7.00 6.57
CA LEU A 136 17.85 7.79 6.97
C LEU A 136 17.01 7.07 8.03
N ALA A 137 16.78 5.77 7.88
CA ALA A 137 16.07 4.96 8.86
C ALA A 137 16.77 5.01 10.23
N ALA A 138 18.08 4.79 10.26
CA ALA A 138 18.88 4.86 11.47
C ALA A 138 18.87 6.25 12.10
N TYR A 139 18.92 7.31 11.29
CA TYR A 139 18.83 8.69 11.77
C TYR A 139 17.45 9.00 12.36
N VAL A 140 16.36 8.58 11.71
CA VAL A 140 14.99 8.80 12.20
C VAL A 140 14.74 8.07 13.52
N GLU A 141 15.31 6.88 13.68
CA GLU A 141 15.18 6.09 14.91
C GLU A 141 16.00 6.67 16.07
N SER A 142 17.25 7.10 15.80
CA SER A 142 18.23 7.45 16.85
C SER A 142 18.47 8.95 17.04
N GLY A 143 18.04 9.79 16.10
CA GLY A 143 18.42 11.21 16.01
C GLY A 143 19.91 11.46 15.75
N THR A 144 20.72 10.41 15.55
CA THR A 144 22.18 10.49 15.47
C THR A 144 22.64 10.53 14.02
N LEU A 145 23.47 11.52 13.69
CA LEU A 145 24.07 11.66 12.36
C LEU A 145 24.86 10.38 11.99
N PRO A 146 24.54 9.70 10.86
CA PRO A 146 25.26 8.50 10.46
C PRO A 146 26.74 8.76 10.18
N ALA A 147 27.60 7.80 10.51
CA ALA A 147 29.05 7.94 10.42
C ALA A 147 29.49 8.27 8.98
N GLY A 148 30.36 9.29 8.84
CA GLY A 148 30.86 9.73 7.53
C GLY A 148 29.87 10.50 6.66
N ARG A 149 28.66 10.78 7.17
CA ARG A 149 27.67 11.61 6.47
C ARG A 149 27.74 13.07 6.91
N LYS A 150 27.46 13.98 5.97
CA LYS A 150 27.17 15.38 6.29
C LYS A 150 25.70 15.51 6.66
N PRO A 151 25.32 16.46 7.54
CA PRO A 151 23.91 16.72 7.83
C PRO A 151 23.11 16.98 6.54
N LEU A 152 21.90 16.45 6.48
CA LEU A 152 20.94 16.79 5.43
C LEU A 152 20.59 18.29 5.52
N PRO A 153 20.17 18.92 4.40
CA PRO A 153 19.68 20.30 4.43
C PRO A 153 18.55 20.46 5.46
N ALA A 154 18.63 21.45 6.33
CA ALA A 154 17.64 21.66 7.41
C ALA A 154 16.19 21.72 6.90
N ARG A 155 15.97 22.28 5.70
CA ARG A 155 14.64 22.34 5.06
C ARG A 155 14.03 20.98 4.69
N TRP A 156 14.84 19.91 4.65
CA TRP A 156 14.39 18.54 4.37
C TRP A 156 13.87 17.84 5.62
N LEU A 157 14.08 18.42 6.80
CA LEU A 157 13.64 17.89 8.07
C LEU A 157 12.60 18.86 8.67
N ASP A 158 11.68 18.32 9.46
CA ASP A 158 10.79 19.13 10.29
C ASP A 158 11.43 19.47 11.65
N ALA A 159 10.66 20.08 12.54
CA ALA A 159 11.14 20.49 13.85
C ALA A 159 11.56 19.32 14.75
N ASP A 160 10.99 18.13 14.50
CA ASP A 160 11.25 16.90 15.25
C ASP A 160 12.34 16.05 14.58
N GLY A 161 12.95 16.55 13.51
CA GLY A 161 14.00 15.86 12.77
C GLY A 161 13.48 14.78 11.81
N GLN A 162 12.17 14.74 11.55
CA GLN A 162 11.57 13.79 10.62
C GLN A 162 11.70 14.27 9.16
N PRO A 163 11.85 13.34 8.19
CA PRO A 163 11.95 13.71 6.79
C PRO A 163 10.66 14.34 6.28
N ARG A 164 10.78 15.53 5.70
CA ARG A 164 9.69 16.23 4.97
C ARG A 164 9.55 15.78 3.52
N PHE A 165 10.43 14.88 3.07
CA PHE A 165 10.43 14.34 1.73
C PHE A 165 10.04 12.88 1.75
N THR A 166 9.49 12.41 0.63
CA THR A 166 9.25 10.97 0.41
C THR A 166 10.39 10.38 -0.39
N LEU A 167 10.73 9.13 -0.09
CA LEU A 167 11.56 8.28 -0.93
C LEU A 167 10.68 7.20 -1.53
N SER A 168 10.68 7.06 -2.85
CA SER A 168 9.95 5.99 -3.54
C SER A 168 10.88 5.31 -4.53
N GLU A 169 10.78 3.99 -4.60
CA GLU A 169 11.46 3.24 -5.65
C GLU A 169 10.61 3.14 -6.90
N TYR A 170 11.28 3.08 -8.05
CA TYR A 170 10.66 2.81 -9.34
C TYR A 170 11.40 1.64 -9.98
N PHE A 171 10.66 0.61 -10.37
CA PHE A 171 11.18 -0.42 -11.26
C PHE A 171 11.07 0.08 -12.69
N VAL A 172 12.20 0.36 -13.34
CA VAL A 172 12.24 0.95 -14.67
C VAL A 172 12.83 -0.01 -15.71
N TRP A 173 12.36 0.08 -16.95
CA TRP A 173 12.93 -0.62 -18.10
C TRP A 173 12.67 0.15 -19.40
N GLN A 174 13.41 -0.18 -20.45
CA GLN A 174 13.15 0.32 -21.80
C GLN A 174 12.28 -0.68 -22.56
N GLN A 175 11.14 -0.23 -23.07
CA GLN A 175 10.21 -1.05 -23.83
C GLN A 175 10.20 -0.65 -25.30
N ARG A 176 10.45 -1.60 -26.18
CA ARG A 176 10.25 -1.42 -27.62
C ARG A 176 8.79 -1.75 -27.96
N PHE A 177 8.15 -0.87 -28.72
CA PHE A 177 6.86 -1.11 -29.34
C PHE A 177 7.02 -1.00 -30.86
N PRO A 178 7.00 -2.11 -31.62
CA PRO A 178 7.09 -2.05 -33.08
C PRO A 178 5.93 -1.27 -33.69
N ALA A 179 6.15 -0.64 -34.85
CA ALA A 179 5.12 0.13 -35.55
C ALA A 179 3.86 -0.72 -35.83
N GLY A 180 2.68 -0.23 -35.42
CA GLY A 180 1.40 -0.91 -35.67
C GLY A 180 1.12 -2.17 -34.84
N ASP A 181 2.10 -2.68 -34.10
CA ASP A 181 2.00 -3.96 -33.41
C ASP A 181 1.57 -3.82 -31.94
N ALA A 182 1.11 -4.95 -31.40
CA ALA A 182 0.78 -5.12 -29.99
C ALA A 182 1.94 -5.74 -29.21
N VAL A 183 2.10 -5.33 -27.95
CA VAL A 183 3.04 -5.89 -26.99
C VAL A 183 2.26 -6.32 -25.75
N ALA A 184 2.45 -7.57 -25.32
CA ALA A 184 1.88 -8.07 -24.09
C ALA A 184 2.83 -7.78 -22.93
N ILE A 185 2.35 -7.12 -21.89
CA ILE A 185 3.12 -6.85 -20.67
C ILE A 185 2.35 -7.41 -19.49
N ARG A 186 2.99 -8.25 -18.68
CA ARG A 186 2.41 -8.77 -17.45
C ARG A 186 3.28 -8.38 -16.28
N HIS A 187 2.67 -7.93 -15.19
CA HIS A 187 3.35 -7.91 -13.89
C HIS A 187 2.59 -8.70 -12.83
N SER A 188 3.29 -9.07 -11.77
CA SER A 188 2.67 -9.62 -10.57
C SER A 188 3.51 -9.31 -9.35
N TYR A 189 2.87 -9.17 -8.20
CA TYR A 189 3.50 -8.91 -6.92
C TYR A 189 2.59 -9.37 -5.77
N VAL A 190 3.18 -9.53 -4.59
CA VAL A 190 2.44 -9.64 -3.33
C VAL A 190 2.04 -8.22 -2.91
N PRO A 191 0.74 -7.92 -2.77
CA PRO A 191 0.29 -6.57 -2.49
C PRO A 191 0.61 -6.15 -1.06
N SER A 192 0.67 -4.83 -0.86
CA SER A 192 0.53 -4.27 0.47
C SER A 192 -0.93 -4.35 0.92
N VAL A 193 -1.14 -4.83 2.14
CA VAL A 193 -2.45 -4.96 2.77
C VAL A 193 -2.38 -4.41 4.18
N ALA A 194 -3.20 -3.40 4.49
CA ALA A 194 -3.40 -2.95 5.85
C ALA A 194 -4.17 -4.02 6.62
N THR A 195 -3.70 -4.41 7.79
CA THR A 195 -4.32 -5.45 8.60
C THR A 195 -3.85 -5.34 10.04
N GLY A 196 -4.46 -6.07 10.95
CA GLY A 196 -4.07 -6.07 12.35
C GLY A 196 -4.88 -7.05 13.16
N VAL A 197 -4.88 -6.85 14.47
CA VAL A 197 -5.82 -7.53 15.37
C VAL A 197 -7.28 -7.28 14.92
N PRO A 198 -8.20 -8.22 15.22
CA PRO A 198 -9.62 -7.99 14.98
C PRO A 198 -10.09 -6.65 15.55
N MET A 199 -10.95 -5.95 14.81
CA MET A 199 -11.44 -4.62 15.18
C MET A 199 -12.95 -4.63 15.47
N PRO A 200 -13.41 -3.85 16.48
CA PRO A 200 -14.82 -3.62 16.70
C PRO A 200 -15.51 -3.10 15.43
N VAL A 201 -16.76 -3.51 15.22
CA VAL A 201 -17.54 -3.12 14.04
C VAL A 201 -17.76 -1.61 13.97
N SER A 202 -17.87 -0.92 15.12
CA SER A 202 -17.96 0.55 15.17
C SER A 202 -16.76 1.22 14.54
N ASP A 203 -15.57 0.68 14.80
CA ASP A 203 -14.30 1.30 14.43
C ASP A 203 -14.06 1.05 12.94
N LEU A 204 -14.31 -0.18 12.47
CA LEU A 204 -14.33 -0.52 11.04
C LEU A 204 -15.29 0.37 10.24
N ILE A 205 -16.49 0.65 10.77
CA ILE A 205 -17.44 1.56 10.12
C ILE A 205 -16.91 2.99 10.13
N GLY A 206 -16.38 3.46 11.27
CA GLY A 206 -15.83 4.80 11.40
C GLY A 206 -14.67 5.06 10.44
N GLU A 207 -13.81 4.07 10.24
CA GLU A 207 -12.61 4.18 9.42
C GLU A 207 -12.88 3.94 7.93
N TYR A 208 -13.63 2.90 7.57
CA TYR A 208 -13.71 2.43 6.18
C TYR A 208 -15.04 2.69 5.47
N ALA A 209 -16.13 3.06 6.18
CA ALA A 209 -17.45 3.05 5.55
C ALA A 209 -17.57 4.00 4.36
N LYS A 210 -16.92 5.17 4.43
CA LYS A 210 -16.93 6.15 3.35
C LYS A 210 -16.09 5.70 2.14
N SER A 211 -14.89 5.19 2.37
CA SER A 211 -13.94 4.90 1.28
C SER A 211 -14.24 3.57 0.57
N THR A 212 -14.87 2.62 1.28
CA THR A 212 -15.19 1.28 0.77
C THR A 212 -16.70 1.07 0.56
N CYS A 213 -17.50 2.12 0.68
CA CYS A 213 -18.95 2.10 0.45
C CYS A 213 -19.69 1.03 1.29
N LEU A 214 -19.38 0.94 2.60
CA LEU A 214 -20.09 0.04 3.51
C LEU A 214 -21.54 0.47 3.72
N ASP A 215 -22.45 -0.14 2.95
CA ASP A 215 -23.89 0.10 3.06
C ASP A 215 -24.49 -0.46 4.36
N ALA A 216 -25.72 -0.04 4.67
CA ALA A 216 -26.42 -0.45 5.89
C ALA A 216 -26.62 -1.99 5.98
N ALA A 217 -26.80 -2.66 4.85
CA ALA A 217 -26.97 -4.12 4.82
C ALA A 217 -25.65 -4.84 5.16
N MET A 218 -24.53 -4.33 4.66
CA MET A 218 -23.19 -4.83 4.96
C MET A 218 -22.85 -4.58 6.43
N GLN A 219 -23.11 -3.38 6.95
CA GLN A 219 -22.92 -3.07 8.37
C GLN A 219 -23.74 -4.01 9.27
N GLN A 220 -24.99 -4.32 8.88
CA GLN A 220 -25.81 -5.29 9.62
C GLN A 220 -25.26 -6.72 9.54
N ARG A 221 -24.69 -7.13 8.39
CA ARG A 221 -24.01 -8.43 8.25
C ARG A 221 -22.75 -8.48 9.13
N MET A 222 -21.95 -7.41 9.17
CA MET A 222 -20.78 -7.30 10.04
C MET A 222 -21.16 -7.50 11.52
N ARG A 223 -22.18 -6.78 12.01
CA ARG A 223 -22.67 -6.90 13.40
C ARG A 223 -23.11 -8.32 13.77
N ARG A 224 -23.64 -9.09 12.82
CA ARG A 224 -24.09 -10.48 13.06
C ARG A 224 -22.93 -11.49 13.11
N ARG A 225 -21.78 -11.14 12.54
CA ARG A 225 -20.62 -12.04 12.39
C ARG A 225 -19.49 -11.73 13.36
N ALA A 226 -19.45 -10.52 13.88
CA ALA A 226 -18.44 -10.10 14.83
C ALA A 226 -18.38 -11.04 16.04
N GLY A 227 -17.17 -11.46 16.39
CA GLY A 227 -16.89 -12.13 17.65
C GLY A 227 -16.75 -11.14 18.81
N ALA A 228 -16.29 -11.62 19.96
CA ALA A 228 -16.06 -10.79 21.14
C ALA A 228 -15.08 -9.63 20.86
N ASP A 229 -14.03 -9.92 20.08
CA ASP A 229 -12.98 -8.96 19.73
C ASP A 229 -13.25 -8.23 18.39
N GLY A 230 -14.43 -8.41 17.79
CA GLY A 230 -14.80 -7.82 16.51
C GLY A 230 -14.57 -8.72 15.30
N LEU A 231 -14.12 -8.14 14.19
CA LEU A 231 -13.89 -8.84 12.91
C LEU A 231 -12.42 -8.78 12.50
N ALA A 232 -11.91 -9.87 11.96
CA ALA A 232 -10.62 -9.83 11.28
C ALA A 232 -10.80 -9.11 9.94
N TRP A 233 -9.80 -8.31 9.56
CA TRP A 233 -9.94 -7.38 8.44
C TRP A 233 -8.66 -7.32 7.61
N GLY A 234 -8.81 -6.88 6.36
CA GLY A 234 -7.72 -6.53 5.47
C GLY A 234 -8.17 -5.42 4.54
N ASN A 235 -7.37 -4.38 4.35
CA ASN A 235 -7.65 -3.29 3.43
C ASN A 235 -6.56 -3.16 2.37
N LEU A 236 -6.96 -3.18 1.10
CA LEU A 236 -6.08 -3.09 -0.05
C LEU A 236 -6.51 -1.92 -0.93
N ARG A 237 -5.60 -0.97 -1.13
CA ARG A 237 -5.79 0.16 -2.05
C ARG A 237 -5.08 -0.14 -3.37
N TYR A 238 -5.69 0.17 -4.51
CA TYR A 238 -5.11 -0.02 -5.84
C TYR A 238 -5.35 1.20 -6.73
N VAL A 239 -4.28 1.78 -7.27
CA VAL A 239 -4.29 2.92 -8.19
C VAL A 239 -4.70 2.45 -9.58
N LEU A 240 -5.90 2.85 -10.01
CA LEU A 240 -6.51 2.45 -11.28
C LEU A 240 -6.60 3.62 -12.26
N ARG A 241 -6.73 4.86 -11.76
CA ARG A 241 -6.92 6.06 -12.60
C ARG A 241 -5.77 6.35 -13.56
N THR A 242 -4.57 5.86 -13.26
CA THR A 242 -3.40 6.00 -14.13
C THR A 242 -3.57 5.29 -15.48
N GLY A 243 -4.55 4.39 -15.62
CA GLY A 243 -4.99 3.87 -16.93
C GLY A 243 -5.41 4.97 -17.91
N ALA A 244 -5.81 6.15 -17.43
CA ALA A 244 -6.13 7.31 -18.27
C ALA A 244 -4.90 8.03 -18.88
N ASN A 245 -3.68 7.65 -18.51
CA ASN A 245 -2.45 8.25 -19.07
C ASN A 245 -2.14 7.80 -20.52
N TRP A 246 -2.87 6.79 -21.00
CA TRP A 246 -2.71 6.18 -22.31
C TRP A 246 -3.64 6.81 -23.36
N LYS A 247 -3.43 6.48 -24.64
CA LYS A 247 -4.26 7.02 -25.72
C LYS A 247 -5.68 6.47 -25.67
N GLY A 248 -6.61 7.27 -25.14
CA GLY A 248 -8.04 6.94 -25.09
C GLY A 248 -8.42 5.99 -23.95
N PRO A 249 -9.64 5.45 -23.96
CA PRO A 249 -10.08 4.50 -22.94
C PRO A 249 -9.37 3.15 -23.05
N ILE A 250 -9.47 2.34 -21.99
CA ILE A 250 -9.05 0.94 -21.99
C ILE A 250 -10.04 0.15 -22.84
N GLN A 251 -9.61 -0.39 -23.98
CA GLN A 251 -10.57 -0.96 -24.94
C GLN A 251 -11.30 -2.21 -24.41
N ASP A 252 -10.59 -3.06 -23.66
CA ASP A 252 -11.13 -4.25 -23.00
C ASP A 252 -10.59 -4.32 -21.57
N PHE A 253 -11.44 -3.96 -20.61
CA PHE A 253 -11.10 -4.00 -19.19
C PHE A 253 -11.79 -5.19 -18.51
N HIS A 254 -11.01 -5.96 -17.76
CA HIS A 254 -11.48 -7.03 -16.91
C HIS A 254 -10.90 -6.87 -15.50
N LEU A 255 -11.77 -6.84 -14.49
CA LEU A 255 -11.41 -6.85 -13.09
C LEU A 255 -11.86 -8.17 -12.46
N THR A 256 -10.95 -8.87 -11.80
CA THR A 256 -11.22 -10.03 -10.95
C THR A 256 -10.85 -9.70 -9.51
N LEU A 257 -11.81 -9.74 -8.59
CA LEU A 257 -11.58 -9.66 -7.14
C LEU A 257 -11.78 -11.04 -6.51
N LYS A 258 -10.78 -11.55 -5.81
CA LYS A 258 -10.82 -12.88 -5.20
C LYS A 258 -10.66 -12.84 -3.69
N LYS A 259 -11.66 -13.37 -2.98
CA LYS A 259 -11.65 -13.56 -1.52
C LYS A 259 -10.83 -14.79 -1.12
N ARG A 260 -10.40 -14.85 0.14
CA ARG A 260 -9.68 -16.02 0.69
C ARG A 260 -10.65 -17.16 1.05
N ALA A 261 -11.83 -16.84 1.58
CA ALA A 261 -12.84 -17.84 1.93
C ALA A 261 -14.25 -17.48 1.41
N PRO A 262 -15.14 -18.48 1.19
CA PRO A 262 -16.52 -18.25 0.79
C PRO A 262 -17.28 -17.38 1.77
N GLY A 263 -16.91 -17.49 3.04
CA GLY A 263 -17.46 -16.73 4.14
C GLY A 263 -17.12 -15.24 4.07
N ASP A 264 -15.93 -14.84 3.61
CA ASP A 264 -15.47 -13.45 3.73
C ASP A 264 -16.46 -12.44 3.09
N LEU A 265 -16.57 -11.25 3.69
CA LEU A 265 -17.25 -10.11 3.07
C LEU A 265 -16.23 -9.27 2.31
N LEU A 266 -16.70 -8.64 1.23
CA LEU A 266 -15.93 -7.75 0.38
C LEU A 266 -16.72 -6.46 0.21
N SER A 267 -16.08 -5.30 0.41
CA SER A 267 -16.68 -3.98 0.18
C SER A 267 -15.70 -3.07 -0.54
N LEU A 268 -16.19 -2.31 -1.52
CA LEU A 268 -15.45 -1.27 -2.20
C LEU A 268 -16.42 -0.28 -2.84
N CYS A 269 -15.98 0.97 -3.00
CA CYS A 269 -16.66 1.89 -3.90
C CYS A 269 -16.23 1.60 -5.35
N PHE A 270 -17.18 1.19 -6.20
CA PHE A 270 -16.92 0.91 -7.61
C PHE A 270 -18.13 1.30 -8.46
N ASP A 271 -17.89 1.98 -9.59
CA ASP A 271 -18.97 2.50 -10.45
C ASP A 271 -19.54 1.46 -11.42
N GLY A 272 -18.89 0.29 -11.53
CA GLY A 272 -19.38 -0.85 -12.30
C GLY A 272 -20.16 -1.85 -11.46
N GLU A 273 -20.92 -2.72 -12.13
CA GLU A 273 -21.65 -3.81 -11.47
C GLU A 273 -20.77 -5.07 -11.37
N LEU A 274 -20.23 -5.34 -10.18
CA LEU A 274 -19.47 -6.56 -9.91
C LEU A 274 -20.39 -7.77 -9.86
N GLN A 275 -20.16 -8.71 -10.76
CA GLN A 275 -20.88 -9.97 -10.82
C GLN A 275 -20.16 -11.02 -9.98
N ARG A 276 -20.87 -11.64 -9.04
CA ARG A 276 -20.33 -12.80 -8.32
C ARG A 276 -20.36 -14.02 -9.23
N THR A 277 -19.19 -14.48 -9.68
CA THR A 277 -19.07 -15.63 -10.59
C THR A 277 -18.96 -16.96 -9.84
N ASP A 278 -18.42 -16.95 -8.62
CA ASP A 278 -18.38 -18.12 -7.74
C ASP A 278 -18.38 -17.75 -6.24
N ALA A 279 -18.09 -18.71 -5.37
CA ALA A 279 -18.08 -18.50 -3.92
C ALA A 279 -17.06 -17.45 -3.43
N LEU A 280 -15.95 -17.29 -4.17
CA LEU A 280 -14.77 -16.48 -3.87
C LEU A 280 -14.60 -15.29 -4.82
N THR A 281 -15.12 -15.40 -6.04
CA THR A 281 -14.75 -14.53 -7.15
C THR A 281 -15.87 -13.54 -7.52
N PHE A 282 -15.49 -12.27 -7.68
CA PHE A 282 -16.29 -11.22 -8.28
C PHE A 282 -15.58 -10.69 -9.53
N GLU A 283 -16.31 -10.53 -10.62
CA GLU A 283 -15.77 -10.07 -11.89
C GLU A 283 -16.53 -8.86 -12.42
N PHE A 284 -15.82 -8.00 -13.14
CA PHE A 284 -16.41 -6.92 -13.93
C PHE A 284 -15.71 -6.84 -15.28
N ARG A 285 -16.49 -6.67 -16.36
CA ARG A 285 -15.96 -6.46 -17.72
C ARG A 285 -16.62 -5.27 -18.36
N GLN A 286 -15.83 -4.42 -18.99
CA GLN A 286 -16.33 -3.30 -19.77
C GLN A 286 -15.41 -2.98 -20.94
N ARG A 287 -16.03 -2.67 -22.08
CA ARG A 287 -15.32 -2.11 -23.24
C ARG A 287 -15.23 -0.60 -23.12
N ASP A 288 -14.15 -0.04 -23.64
CA ASP A 288 -13.89 1.41 -23.64
C ASP A 288 -14.01 2.02 -22.23
N PHE A 289 -13.45 1.32 -21.23
CA PHE A 289 -13.50 1.70 -19.83
C PHE A 289 -12.59 2.89 -19.54
N VAL A 290 -13.11 3.86 -18.79
CA VAL A 290 -12.34 5.00 -18.26
C VAL A 290 -12.41 4.94 -16.75
N PRO A 291 -11.30 4.63 -16.05
CA PRO A 291 -11.31 4.56 -14.60
C PRO A 291 -11.42 5.96 -13.98
N GLU A 292 -12.53 6.23 -13.31
CA GLU A 292 -12.79 7.53 -12.65
C GLU A 292 -12.28 7.59 -11.20
N ARG A 293 -12.00 6.42 -10.59
CA ARG A 293 -11.53 6.29 -9.22
C ARG A 293 -10.52 5.16 -9.06
N ASP A 294 -9.71 5.27 -8.03
CA ASP A 294 -8.88 4.18 -7.54
C ASP A 294 -9.76 3.22 -6.71
N LEU A 295 -9.28 2.00 -6.48
CA LEU A 295 -9.99 1.00 -5.70
C LEU A 295 -9.52 1.07 -4.24
N ASP A 296 -10.47 1.07 -3.32
CA ASP A 296 -10.24 0.88 -1.89
C ASP A 296 -11.10 -0.31 -1.43
N ILE A 297 -10.45 -1.42 -1.15
CA ILE A 297 -11.06 -2.74 -1.03
C ILE A 297 -10.92 -3.23 0.41
N LEU A 298 -12.04 -3.45 1.08
CA LEU A 298 -12.10 -3.99 2.43
C LEU A 298 -12.56 -5.45 2.40
N PHE A 299 -11.72 -6.32 2.97
CA PHE A 299 -11.99 -7.73 3.24
C PHE A 299 -12.32 -7.89 4.73
N LEU A 300 -13.41 -8.59 5.06
CA LEU A 300 -13.85 -8.81 6.45
C LEU A 300 -14.16 -10.28 6.70
N ARG A 301 -13.76 -10.78 7.87
CA ARG A 301 -13.82 -12.19 8.23
C ARG A 301 -14.40 -12.38 9.62
#